data_AF-A0A0G4H3P9-F1
#
_entry.id   AF-A0A0G4H3P9-F1
#
_cell.length_a   1.000
_cell.length_b   1.000
_cell.length_c   1.000
_cell.angle_alpha   90.00
_cell.angle_beta   90.00
_cell.angle_gamma   90.00
#
_symmetry.space_group_name_H-M   'P 1'
#
loop_
_entity.id
_entity.type
_entity.pdbx_description
1 polymer ?
#
loop_
_entity_poly.entity_id
_entity_poly.type
_entity_poly.pdbx_seq_one_letter_code
_entity_poly.pdbx_strand_id
1 'polypeptide(L)'
;MEAVQRISGGAMPGFVTDKNNPVGYVIKSLQEFGQESIRLVRRCTKPDAREFKKIALACGVGFAIMGFIGYTVKLVFIPINNIIIQPGA
;
A
#
# COMPACT_ATOMS: atom_id res chain seq x y z
N MET A 1 18.50 4.76 -13.44
CA MET A 1 17.65 5.31 -14.52
C MET A 1 17.10 4.22 -15.43
N GLU A 2 17.71 3.03 -15.45
CA GLU A 2 17.33 1.89 -16.31
C GLU A 2 15.95 1.27 -16.03
N ALA A 3 15.47 1.21 -14.78
CA ALA A 3 14.21 0.50 -14.48
C ALA A 3 12.94 1.17 -15.06
N VAL A 4 12.96 2.50 -15.27
CA VAL A 4 11.83 3.24 -15.86
C VAL A 4 11.83 3.13 -17.38
N GLN A 5 13.02 3.08 -17.99
CA GLN A 5 13.20 2.86 -19.43
C GLN A 5 12.66 1.49 -19.87
N ARG A 6 12.73 0.45 -19.01
CA ARG A 6 12.22 -0.89 -19.32
C ARG A 6 10.69 -0.99 -19.31
N ILE A 7 9.98 -0.18 -18.54
CA ILE A 7 8.51 -0.06 -18.64
C ILE A 7 8.13 0.67 -19.95
N SER A 8 8.98 1.60 -20.40
CA SER A 8 8.84 2.32 -21.68
C SER A 8 9.36 1.54 -22.90
N GLY A 9 9.93 0.34 -22.70
CA GLY A 9 10.54 -0.48 -23.76
C GLY A 9 9.54 -1.23 -24.64
N GLY A 10 8.25 -1.23 -24.29
CA GLY A 10 7.19 -1.46 -25.25
C GLY A 10 6.93 -0.15 -25.98
N ALA A 11 7.53 0.04 -27.15
CA ALA A 11 7.24 1.18 -28.02
C ALA A 11 5.72 1.36 -28.11
N MET A 12 5.19 2.42 -27.51
CA MET A 12 3.79 2.76 -27.77
C MET A 12 3.71 3.13 -29.25
N PRO A 13 2.86 2.45 -30.05
CA PRO A 13 2.79 2.69 -31.48
C PRO A 13 2.52 4.17 -31.73
N GLY A 14 3.17 4.76 -32.74
CA GLY A 14 3.11 6.21 -33.02
C GLY A 14 1.70 6.78 -33.15
N PHE A 15 0.70 5.92 -33.40
CA PHE A 15 -0.74 6.25 -33.40
C PHE A 15 -1.29 6.69 -32.03
N VAL A 16 -0.74 6.19 -30.92
CA VAL A 16 -1.16 6.53 -29.54
C VAL A 16 -0.46 7.79 -29.01
N THR A 17 0.58 8.26 -29.69
CA THR A 17 1.24 9.56 -29.39
C THR A 17 0.66 10.70 -30.23
N ASP A 18 -0.33 10.42 -31.08
CA ASP A 18 -0.99 11.45 -31.87
C ASP A 18 -1.92 12.30 -30.97
N LYS A 19 -1.63 13.60 -30.91
CA LYS A 19 -2.36 14.57 -30.05
C LYS A 19 -3.75 14.90 -30.60
N ASN A 20 -4.08 14.46 -31.82
CA ASN A 20 -5.36 14.74 -32.46
C ASN A 20 -6.45 13.70 -32.11
N ASN A 21 -6.11 12.64 -31.34
CA ASN A 21 -7.07 11.64 -30.88
C ASN A 21 -7.20 11.69 -29.33
N PRO A 22 -8.42 11.70 -28.76
CA PRO A 22 -8.63 11.78 -27.31
C PRO A 22 -7.91 10.68 -26.52
N VAL A 23 -7.75 9.49 -27.12
CA VAL A 23 -7.08 8.35 -26.48
C VAL A 23 -5.57 8.59 -26.34
N GLY A 24 -4.94 9.24 -27.32
CA GLY A 24 -3.50 9.51 -27.30
C GLY A 24 -3.09 10.60 -26.30
N TYR A 25 -3.94 11.63 -26.13
CA TYR A 25 -3.72 12.68 -25.13
C TYR A 25 -3.71 12.13 -23.70
N VAL A 26 -4.67 11.24 -23.38
CA VAL A 26 -4.77 10.63 -22.05
C VAL A 26 -3.57 9.75 -21.76
N ILE A 27 -3.16 8.90 -22.72
CA ILE A 27 -2.03 7.99 -22.53
C ILE A 27 -0.70 8.74 -22.36
N LYS A 28 -0.50 9.81 -23.15
CA LYS A 28 0.68 10.67 -22.99
C LYS A 28 0.71 11.39 -21.64
N SER A 29 -0.44 11.92 -21.20
CA SER A 29 -0.57 12.58 -19.89
C SER A 29 -0.22 11.62 -18.74
N LEU A 30 -0.65 10.36 -18.81
CA LEU A 30 -0.31 9.35 -17.81
C LEU A 30 1.18 8.99 -17.80
N GLN A 31 1.83 8.97 -18.98
CA GLN A 31 3.27 8.72 -19.08
C GLN A 31 4.09 9.85 -18.47
N GLU A 32 3.74 11.11 -18.78
CA GLU A 32 4.39 12.29 -18.21
C GLU A 32 4.18 12.33 -16.68
N PHE A 33 2.96 12.05 -16.20
CA PHE A 33 2.66 11.97 -14.77
C PHE A 33 3.48 10.89 -14.03
N GLY A 34 3.66 9.72 -14.65
CA GLY A 34 4.50 8.64 -14.08
C GLY A 34 5.96 9.06 -13.94
N GLN A 35 6.51 9.78 -14.93
CA GLN A 35 7.88 10.30 -14.87
C GLN A 35 8.04 11.37 -13.78
N GLU A 36 7.08 12.28 -13.65
CA GLU A 36 7.10 13.31 -12.60
C GLU A 36 6.95 12.71 -11.19
N SER A 37 6.10 11.69 -11.04
CA SER A 37 5.92 10.96 -9.78
C SER A 37 7.24 10.35 -9.29
N ILE A 38 8.03 9.77 -10.20
CA ILE A 38 9.34 9.20 -9.86
C ILE A 38 10.35 10.28 -9.50
N ARG A 39 10.31 11.44 -10.17
CA ARG A 39 11.15 12.60 -9.83
C ARG A 39 10.83 13.12 -8.42
N LEU A 40 9.54 13.18 -8.07
CA LEU A 40 9.09 13.60 -6.75
C LEU A 40 9.59 12.66 -5.65
N VAL A 41 9.37 11.34 -5.81
CA VAL A 41 9.79 10.33 -4.82
C VAL A 41 11.31 10.32 -4.61
N ARG A 42 12.10 10.66 -5.65
CA ARG A 42 13.56 10.81 -5.52
C ARG A 42 13.99 12.08 -4.79
N ARG A 43 13.13 13.11 -4.73
CA ARG A 43 13.37 14.35 -3.97
C ARG A 43 13.01 14.20 -2.49
N CYS A 44 12.16 13.23 -2.15
CA CYS A 44 11.79 12.92 -0.77
C CYS A 44 12.99 12.37 0.01
N THR A 45 13.15 12.81 1.27
CA THR A 45 14.09 12.23 2.22
C THR A 45 13.64 10.82 2.56
N LYS A 46 14.39 9.80 2.09
CA LYS A 46 14.15 8.41 2.46
C LYS A 46 14.55 8.24 3.93
N PRO A 47 13.70 7.65 4.79
CA PRO A 47 14.06 7.44 6.18
C PRO A 47 15.32 6.59 6.28
N ASP A 48 16.18 6.88 7.25
CA ASP A 48 17.39 6.08 7.46
C ASP A 48 17.03 4.71 8.08
N ALA A 49 17.91 3.71 7.93
CA ALA A 49 17.75 2.38 8.51
C ALA A 49 17.51 2.41 10.03
N ARG A 50 18.05 3.40 10.76
CA ARG A 50 17.81 3.57 12.19
C ARG A 50 16.38 4.07 12.49
N GLU A 51 15.86 4.96 11.68
CA GLU A 51 14.50 5.51 11.83
C GLU A 51 13.44 4.46 11.50
N PHE A 52 13.66 3.72 10.41
CA PHE A 52 12.80 2.60 10.05
C PHE A 52 12.70 1.55 11.17
N LYS A 53 13.83 1.20 11.81
CA LYS A 53 13.82 0.24 12.93
C LYS A 53 13.02 0.74 14.13
N LYS A 54 13.11 2.04 14.47
CA LYS A 54 12.33 2.63 15.58
C LYS A 54 10.83 2.58 15.28
N ILE A 55 10.43 2.94 14.06
CA ILE A 55 9.03 2.92 13.63
C ILE A 55 8.52 1.47 13.58
N ALA A 56 9.28 0.55 13.00
CA ALA A 56 8.93 -0.86 12.91
C ALA A 56 8.75 -1.50 14.30
N LEU A 57 9.63 -1.16 15.27
CA LEU A 57 9.50 -1.63 16.64
C LEU A 57 8.23 -1.08 17.31
N ALA A 58 7.97 0.23 17.16
CA ALA A 58 6.77 0.86 17.71
C ALA A 58 5.49 0.25 17.11
N CYS A 59 5.44 0.05 15.79
CA CYS A 59 4.32 -0.61 15.11
C CYS A 59 4.18 -2.08 15.54
N GLY A 60 5.28 -2.80 15.70
CA GLY A 60 5.27 -4.20 16.13
C GLY A 60 4.69 -4.37 17.54
N VAL A 61 5.06 -3.50 18.48
CA VAL A 61 4.50 -3.49 19.84
C VAL A 61 3.01 -3.10 19.81
N GLY A 62 2.63 -2.09 19.03
CA GLY A 62 1.24 -1.71 18.84
C GLY A 62 0.38 -2.85 18.29
N PHE A 63 0.87 -3.55 17.26
CA PHE A 63 0.18 -4.70 16.68
C PHE A 63 0.04 -5.85 17.68
N ALA A 64 1.08 -6.14 18.45
CA ALA A 64 1.05 -7.17 19.48
C ALA A 64 -0.01 -6.86 20.57
N ILE A 65 -0.08 -5.61 21.04
CA ILE A 65 -1.06 -5.18 22.04
C ILE A 65 -2.48 -5.27 21.48
N MET A 66 -2.73 -4.71 20.29
CA MET A 66 -4.05 -4.73 19.66
C MET A 66 -4.51 -6.16 19.36
N GLY A 67 -3.60 -7.01 18.90
CA GLY A 67 -3.85 -8.43 18.66
C GLY A 67 -4.16 -9.20 19.94
N PHE A 68 -3.39 -8.97 21.01
CA PHE A 68 -3.57 -9.67 22.29
C PHE A 68 -4.88 -9.29 22.98
N ILE A 69 -5.24 -7.99 22.97
CA ILE A 69 -6.52 -7.51 23.51
C ILE A 69 -7.67 -8.15 22.72
N GLY A 70 -7.63 -8.11 21.39
CA GLY A 70 -8.67 -8.72 20.55
C GLY A 70 -8.83 -10.22 20.77
N TYR A 71 -7.72 -10.95 20.94
CA TYR A 71 -7.73 -12.39 21.23
C TYR A 71 -8.35 -12.70 22.59
N THR A 72 -7.93 -11.99 23.64
CA THR A 72 -8.41 -12.20 25.01
C THR A 72 -9.91 -11.89 25.12
N VAL A 73 -10.34 -10.77 24.53
CA VAL A 73 -11.75 -10.38 24.51
C VAL A 73 -12.60 -11.43 23.80
N LYS A 74 -12.15 -11.91 22.63
CA LYS A 74 -12.85 -12.94 21.88
C LYS A 74 -12.89 -14.29 22.61
N LEU A 75 -11.81 -14.66 23.30
CA LEU A 75 -11.77 -15.86 24.13
C LEU A 75 -12.75 -15.83 25.29
N VAL A 76 -12.94 -14.69 25.95
CA VAL A 76 -13.89 -14.55 27.08
C VAL A 76 -15.34 -14.55 26.62
N PHE A 77 -15.62 -14.02 25.42
CA PHE A 77 -16.99 -14.01 24.91
C PHE A 77 -17.51 -15.38 24.43
N ILE A 78 -16.64 -16.31 24.01
CA ILE A 78 -17.04 -17.68 23.62
C ILE A 78 -17.72 -18.46 24.77
N PRO A 79 -17.13 -18.60 25.97
CA PRO A 79 -17.76 -19.31 27.08
C PRO A 79 -18.97 -18.54 27.62
N ILE A 80 -18.92 -17.20 27.67
CA ILE A 80 -20.07 -16.38 28.12
C ILE A 80 -21.29 -16.63 27.22
N ASN A 81 -21.09 -16.64 25.89
CA ASN A 81 -22.18 -16.93 24.97
C ASN A 81 -22.66 -18.39 25.05
N ASN A 82 -21.77 -19.36 25.32
CA ASN A 82 -22.17 -20.75 25.50
C ASN A 82 -23.00 -21.00 26.78
N ILE A 83 -22.68 -20.32 27.89
CA ILE A 83 -23.40 -20.45 29.17
C ILE A 83 -24.75 -19.69 29.16
N ILE A 84 -24.81 -18.49 28.56
CA ILE A 84 -26.06 -17.71 28.53
C ILE A 84 -27.08 -18.30 27.55
N ILE A 85 -26.63 -18.94 26.47
CA ILE A 85 -27.51 -19.52 25.44
C ILE A 85 -27.97 -20.96 25.79
N GLN A 86 -27.39 -21.60 26.80
CA GLN A 86 -27.91 -22.81 27.46
C GLN A 86 -28.39 -22.53 28.89
N PRO A 87 -29.55 -21.88 29.09
CA PRO A 87 -30.27 -22.03 30.35
C PRO A 87 -31.02 -23.38 30.31
N GLY A 88 -30.32 -24.50 30.59
CA GLY A 88 -30.99 -25.79 30.85
C GLY A 88 -30.43 -27.02 30.14
N ALA A 89 -29.23 -27.44 30.52
CA ALA A 89 -28.88 -28.86 30.63
C ALA A 89 -28.45 -29.14 32.08
#